data_AF-A0A2I0M3L6-F1
#
_entry.id   AF-A0A2I0M3L6-F1
#
_cell.length_a   1.000
_cell.length_b   1.000
_cell.length_c   1.000
_cell.angle_alpha   90.00
_cell.angle_beta   90.00
_cell.angle_gamma   90.00
#
_symmetry.space_group_name_H-M   'P 1'
#
loop_
_entity.id
_entity.type
_entity.pdbx_description
1 polymer ?
#
loop_
_entity_poly.entity_id
_entity_poly.type
_entity_poly.pdbx_seq_one_letter_code
_entity_poly.pdbx_strand_id
1 'polypeptide(L)'
;MPLYSSDPFSSHISSPADTTRGSSDLWIDLFFALLSAVDDKLLTEPLSHPDFFNVKELFSLKDLFDARVHLGHKKGCRHRFMEPYIFGCRLDQDIIDLDQTMQHLQLALNFTAHVAYRKGIILFISRKRQFCHLVETTARECGEYAHTRYWQGGLLTNAHIQFGSGVRLSAASTTSSSPTWPSGMLPR
;
A
#
# COMPACT_ATOMS: atom_id res chain seq x y z
N MET A 1 71.83 19.83 -21.41
CA MET A 1 71.46 19.93 -22.84
C MET A 1 70.44 18.82 -23.13
N PRO A 2 69.30 19.16 -23.75
CA PRO A 2 67.93 18.75 -23.37
C PRO A 2 67.36 17.70 -24.36
N LEU A 3 66.18 17.08 -24.17
CA LEU A 3 64.80 17.59 -24.40
C LEU A 3 63.82 16.54 -23.79
N TYR A 4 62.99 16.83 -22.79
CA TYR A 4 61.66 17.46 -22.79
C TYR A 4 60.65 16.93 -23.84
N SER A 5 59.60 16.26 -23.35
CA SER A 5 58.21 16.33 -23.85
C SER A 5 57.34 15.38 -23.00
N SER A 6 56.80 15.78 -21.85
CA SER A 6 55.46 16.37 -21.68
C SER A 6 54.33 15.58 -22.37
N ASP A 7 53.67 14.71 -21.59
CA ASP A 7 52.33 14.20 -21.89
C ASP A 7 51.30 15.32 -21.65
N PRO A 8 50.43 15.65 -22.62
CA PRO A 8 49.28 16.49 -22.38
C PRO A 8 48.00 15.64 -22.30
N PHE A 9 47.30 15.80 -21.18
CA PHE A 9 45.86 15.59 -21.06
C PHE A 9 45.15 16.39 -22.16
N SER A 10 44.24 15.78 -22.94
CA SER A 10 42.88 16.29 -23.18
C SER A 10 42.13 15.59 -24.32
N SER A 11 40.89 15.22 -24.00
CA SER A 11 39.69 15.23 -24.86
C SER A 11 39.64 14.34 -26.10
N HIS A 12 39.18 13.10 -25.90
CA HIS A 12 38.24 12.51 -26.87
C HIS A 12 36.82 12.70 -26.36
N ILE A 13 36.14 13.62 -27.04
CA ILE A 13 34.72 13.91 -27.00
C ILE A 13 33.93 12.61 -27.24
N SER A 14 33.14 12.18 -26.26
CA SER A 14 32.08 11.20 -26.47
C SER A 14 30.95 11.88 -27.25
N SER A 15 31.00 11.80 -28.58
CA SER A 15 29.91 12.22 -29.47
C SER A 15 28.79 11.16 -29.54
N PRO A 16 27.58 11.55 -29.96
CA PRO A 16 26.31 11.04 -29.45
C PRO A 16 25.72 9.88 -30.26
N ALA A 17 24.79 9.18 -29.62
CA ALA A 17 23.72 8.39 -30.23
C ALA A 17 24.14 7.30 -31.24
N ASP A 18 24.48 6.12 -30.73
CA ASP A 18 24.47 4.90 -31.54
C ASP A 18 23.02 4.52 -31.87
N THR A 19 22.58 4.98 -33.04
CA THR A 19 21.28 4.64 -33.66
C THR A 19 21.49 3.41 -34.52
N THR A 20 21.53 2.23 -33.90
CA THR A 20 21.38 0.95 -34.58
C THR A 20 20.57 -0.04 -33.72
N ARG A 21 19.32 0.32 -33.37
CA ARG A 21 18.33 -0.65 -32.87
C ARG A 21 17.93 -1.58 -34.03
N GLY A 22 18.28 -2.86 -33.92
CA GLY A 22 18.06 -3.86 -34.97
C GLY A 22 16.57 -4.19 -35.16
N SER A 23 16.18 -4.40 -36.43
CA SER A 23 14.83 -4.82 -36.83
C SER A 23 14.36 -6.15 -36.19
N SER A 24 15.26 -6.93 -35.59
CA SER A 24 14.99 -8.18 -34.86
C SER A 24 14.38 -7.96 -33.47
N ASP A 25 14.52 -6.77 -32.90
CA ASP A 25 14.10 -6.50 -31.52
C ASP A 25 12.66 -5.96 -31.47
N LEU A 26 12.12 -5.55 -32.63
CA LEU A 26 10.77 -5.00 -32.77
C LEU A 26 9.68 -6.02 -32.38
N TRP A 27 9.87 -7.31 -32.66
CA TRP A 27 8.91 -8.33 -32.28
C TRP A 27 8.93 -8.61 -30.77
N ILE A 28 10.08 -8.46 -30.11
CA ILE A 28 10.22 -8.58 -28.65
C ILE A 28 9.59 -7.35 -27.99
N ASP A 29 9.86 -6.15 -28.50
CA ASP A 29 9.23 -4.91 -28.04
C ASP A 29 7.70 -4.93 -28.25
N LEU A 30 7.23 -5.43 -29.40
CA LEU A 30 5.80 -5.62 -29.66
C LEU A 30 5.18 -6.69 -28.76
N PHE A 31 5.90 -7.77 -28.47
CA PHE A 31 5.44 -8.79 -27.54
C PHE A 31 5.35 -8.24 -26.11
N PHE A 32 6.35 -7.51 -25.62
CA PHE A 32 6.29 -6.84 -24.33
C PHE A 32 5.24 -5.73 -24.27
N ALA A 33 5.05 -4.97 -25.35
CA ALA A 33 3.99 -3.97 -25.44
C ALA A 33 2.61 -4.61 -25.46
N LEU A 34 2.44 -5.73 -26.17
CA LEU A 34 1.20 -6.51 -26.17
C LEU A 34 0.93 -7.12 -24.79
N LEU A 35 1.95 -7.70 -24.15
CA LEU A 35 1.85 -8.26 -22.80
C LEU A 35 1.49 -7.17 -21.78
N SER A 36 2.15 -6.01 -21.84
CA SER A 36 1.80 -4.84 -21.02
C SER A 36 0.37 -4.38 -21.29
N ALA A 37 -0.06 -4.31 -22.55
CA ALA A 37 -1.42 -3.91 -22.90
C ALA A 37 -2.48 -4.93 -22.44
N VAL A 38 -2.13 -6.21 -22.34
CA VAL A 38 -2.99 -7.26 -21.76
C VAL A 38 -3.05 -7.11 -20.24
N ASP A 39 -1.91 -6.93 -19.57
CA ASP A 39 -1.84 -6.70 -18.13
C ASP A 39 -2.63 -5.45 -17.71
N ASP A 40 -2.50 -4.35 -18.46
CA ASP A 40 -3.22 -3.11 -18.19
C ASP A 40 -4.74 -3.29 -18.30
N LYS A 41 -5.22 -4.06 -19.27
CA LYS A 41 -6.65 -4.39 -19.39
C LYS A 41 -7.15 -5.19 -18.18
N LEU A 42 -6.42 -6.22 -17.78
CA LEU A 42 -6.78 -7.05 -16.62
C LEU A 42 -6.82 -6.26 -15.31
N LEU A 43 -6.00 -5.22 -15.17
CA LEU A 43 -5.95 -4.36 -13.98
C LEU A 43 -7.00 -3.24 -13.99
N THR A 44 -7.52 -2.89 -15.17
CA THR A 44 -8.46 -1.79 -15.37
C THR A 44 -9.92 -2.27 -15.38
N GLU A 45 -10.19 -3.48 -15.88
CA GLU A 45 -11.54 -4.07 -15.91
C GLU A 45 -12.27 -4.05 -14.55
N PRO A 46 -11.65 -4.46 -13.43
CA PRO A 46 -12.33 -4.45 -12.13
C PRO A 46 -12.74 -3.05 -11.66
N LEU A 47 -12.06 -1.99 -12.11
CA LEU A 47 -12.36 -0.61 -11.68
C LEU A 47 -13.65 -0.06 -12.31
N SER A 48 -14.11 -0.68 -13.41
CA SER A 48 -15.32 -0.25 -14.11
C SER A 48 -16.61 -0.72 -13.43
N HIS A 49 -16.51 -1.69 -12.53
CA HIS A 49 -17.64 -2.29 -11.84
C HIS A 49 -17.69 -1.84 -10.37
N PRO A 50 -18.86 -1.41 -9.85
CA PRO A 50 -18.97 -0.91 -8.48
C PRO A 50 -18.75 -1.97 -7.40
N ASP A 51 -19.05 -3.24 -7.69
CA ASP A 51 -18.84 -4.38 -6.79
C ASP A 51 -18.41 -5.62 -7.58
N PHE A 52 -17.16 -5.61 -8.07
CA PHE A 52 -16.62 -6.70 -8.90
C PHE A 52 -16.47 -8.02 -8.13
N PHE A 53 -16.15 -7.94 -6.83
CA PHE A 53 -15.88 -9.11 -5.99
C PHE A 53 -17.10 -9.58 -5.18
N ASN A 54 -18.27 -8.97 -5.41
CA ASN A 54 -19.54 -9.26 -4.73
C ASN A 54 -19.43 -9.25 -3.19
N VAL A 55 -18.71 -8.25 -2.69
CA VAL A 55 -18.30 -8.14 -1.28
C VAL A 55 -19.49 -7.92 -0.35
N LYS A 56 -20.57 -7.34 -0.88
CA LYS A 56 -21.79 -7.04 -0.14
C LYS A 56 -22.49 -8.28 0.43
N GLU A 57 -22.30 -9.46 -0.17
CA GLU A 57 -22.94 -10.69 0.32
C GLU A 57 -22.26 -11.29 1.56
N LEU A 58 -21.08 -10.80 1.94
CA LEU A 58 -20.30 -11.36 3.06
C LEU A 58 -20.85 -11.00 4.44
N PHE A 59 -21.70 -9.96 4.54
CA PHE A 59 -22.19 -9.46 5.82
C PHE A 59 -23.59 -8.86 5.70
N SER A 60 -24.41 -9.06 6.73
CA SER A 60 -25.71 -8.41 6.91
C SER A 60 -25.70 -7.48 8.13
N LEU A 61 -26.64 -6.51 8.16
CA LEU A 61 -26.89 -5.66 9.33
C LEU A 61 -27.16 -6.53 10.58
N LYS A 62 -27.89 -7.64 10.41
CA LYS A 62 -28.14 -8.60 11.47
C LYS A 62 -26.85 -9.20 12.03
N ASP A 63 -25.91 -9.59 11.18
CA ASP A 63 -24.65 -10.19 11.60
C ASP A 63 -23.80 -9.19 12.40
N LEU A 64 -23.78 -7.92 11.97
CA LEU A 64 -23.11 -6.83 12.69
C LEU A 64 -23.76 -6.55 14.06
N PHE A 65 -25.09 -6.68 14.13
CA PHE A 65 -25.82 -6.55 15.38
C PHE A 65 -25.50 -7.70 16.34
N ASP A 66 -25.53 -8.94 15.85
CA ASP A 66 -25.23 -10.16 16.61
C ASP A 66 -23.77 -10.19 17.08
N ALA A 67 -22.84 -9.69 16.25
CA ALA A 67 -21.43 -9.48 16.60
C ALA A 67 -21.18 -8.31 17.58
N ARG A 68 -22.24 -7.59 17.97
CA ARG A 68 -22.20 -6.46 18.92
C ARG A 68 -21.32 -5.28 18.46
N VAL A 69 -21.16 -5.03 17.16
CA VAL A 69 -20.29 -3.91 16.71
C VAL A 69 -20.93 -2.54 16.93
N HIS A 70 -22.24 -2.50 17.18
CA HIS A 70 -22.96 -1.27 17.55
C HIS A 70 -22.58 -0.72 18.93
N LEU A 71 -21.88 -1.49 19.77
CA LEU A 71 -21.46 -1.05 21.10
C LEU A 71 -20.20 -0.18 21.00
N GLY A 72 -20.33 1.12 21.28
CA GLY A 72 -19.23 2.07 21.28
C GLY A 72 -18.41 2.09 22.58
N HIS A 73 -17.96 3.28 22.98
CA HIS A 73 -17.36 3.53 24.29
C HIS A 73 -18.31 4.31 25.20
N LYS A 74 -17.89 4.56 26.44
CA LYS A 74 -18.62 5.47 27.33
C LYS A 74 -18.63 6.88 26.76
N LYS A 75 -19.70 7.63 27.01
CA LYS A 75 -19.87 9.03 26.55
C LYS A 75 -18.69 9.95 26.90
N GLY A 76 -18.04 9.73 28.04
CA GLY A 76 -16.86 10.50 28.47
C GLY A 76 -15.60 10.29 27.62
N CYS A 77 -15.52 9.19 26.86
CA CYS A 77 -14.42 8.89 25.95
C CYS A 77 -14.73 9.29 24.49
N ARG A 78 -15.85 10.01 24.26
CA ARG A 78 -16.29 10.39 22.92
C ARG A 78 -15.34 11.41 22.30
N HIS A 79 -14.92 11.13 21.06
CA HIS A 79 -14.17 12.07 20.24
C HIS A 79 -15.12 12.86 19.33
N ARG A 80 -14.89 14.16 19.13
CA ARG A 80 -15.75 15.04 18.32
C ARG A 80 -15.94 14.55 16.88
N PHE A 81 -14.89 14.04 16.24
CA PHE A 81 -14.98 13.45 14.89
C PHE A 81 -15.79 12.15 14.81
N MET A 82 -16.10 11.51 15.94
CA MET A 82 -16.95 10.32 15.96
C MET A 82 -18.43 10.65 16.12
N GLU A 83 -18.79 11.90 16.44
CA GLU A 83 -20.18 12.35 16.59
C GLU A 83 -21.10 11.98 15.41
N PRO A 84 -20.73 12.15 14.12
CA PRO A 84 -21.63 11.82 13.01
C PRO A 84 -21.90 10.31 12.84
N TYR A 85 -21.03 9.45 13.38
CA TYR A 85 -21.17 7.99 13.31
C TYR A 85 -21.91 7.39 14.51
N ILE A 86 -22.30 8.22 15.48
CA ILE A 86 -23.02 7.79 16.69
C ILE A 86 -24.51 8.00 16.48
N PHE A 87 -25.28 6.92 16.54
CA PHE A 87 -26.73 6.94 16.45
C PHE A 87 -27.36 7.57 17.71
N GLY A 88 -26.80 7.28 18.88
CA GLY A 88 -27.30 7.78 20.15
C GLY A 88 -26.50 7.30 21.35
N CYS A 89 -26.99 7.57 22.54
CA CYS A 89 -26.37 7.15 23.80
C CYS A 89 -27.44 6.63 24.75
N ARG A 90 -27.17 5.46 25.37
CA ARG A 90 -28.07 4.82 26.33
C ARG A 90 -27.23 4.31 27.49
N LEU A 91 -27.62 4.62 28.74
CA LEU A 91 -26.87 4.22 29.94
C LEU A 91 -25.39 4.65 29.89
N ASP A 92 -25.13 5.89 29.44
CA ASP A 92 -23.78 6.46 29.23
C ASP A 92 -22.89 5.68 28.25
N GLN A 93 -23.47 4.77 27.48
CA GLN A 93 -22.81 3.97 26.45
C GLN A 93 -23.24 4.47 25.08
N ASP A 94 -22.26 4.82 24.25
CA ASP A 94 -22.52 5.28 22.89
C ASP A 94 -22.87 4.10 21.99
N ILE A 95 -23.85 4.31 21.11
CA ILE A 95 -24.34 3.35 20.13
C ILE A 95 -23.93 3.85 18.75
N ILE A 96 -23.17 3.03 18.02
CA ILE A 96 -22.70 3.33 16.67
C ILE A 96 -23.81 3.04 15.66
N ASP A 97 -23.93 3.89 14.65
CA ASP A 97 -24.85 3.71 13.53
C ASP A 97 -24.36 2.56 12.61
N LEU A 98 -25.13 1.47 12.57
CA LEU A 98 -24.80 0.30 11.78
C LEU A 98 -25.02 0.51 10.28
N ASP A 99 -25.96 1.37 9.86
CA ASP A 99 -26.23 1.63 8.45
C ASP A 99 -25.02 2.32 7.81
N GLN A 100 -24.45 3.31 8.51
CA GLN A 100 -23.20 3.95 8.11
C GLN A 100 -22.03 2.96 8.16
N THR A 101 -21.94 2.15 9.23
CA THR A 101 -20.86 1.15 9.36
C THR A 101 -20.85 0.17 8.19
N MET A 102 -22.03 -0.28 7.75
CA MET A 102 -22.19 -1.21 6.63
C MET A 102 -21.64 -0.61 5.32
N GLN A 103 -21.95 0.66 5.04
CA GLN A 103 -21.45 1.36 3.84
C GLN A 103 -19.92 1.51 3.87
N HIS A 104 -19.36 1.94 4.99
CA HIS A 104 -17.91 2.12 5.13
C HIS A 104 -17.16 0.79 5.08
N LEU A 105 -17.74 -0.27 5.66
CA LEU A 105 -17.17 -1.61 5.61
C LEU A 105 -17.15 -2.16 4.18
N GLN A 106 -18.23 -1.95 3.40
CA GLN A 106 -18.28 -2.34 1.99
C GLN A 106 -17.16 -1.67 1.18
N LEU A 107 -16.97 -0.36 1.36
CA LEU A 107 -15.90 0.38 0.67
C LEU A 107 -14.51 -0.13 1.06
N ALA A 108 -14.27 -0.36 2.35
CA ALA A 108 -13.00 -0.86 2.85
C ALA A 108 -12.66 -2.27 2.30
N LEU A 109 -13.64 -3.17 2.30
CA LEU A 109 -13.46 -4.52 1.78
C LEU A 109 -13.27 -4.53 0.26
N ASN A 110 -14.03 -3.71 -0.49
CA ASN A 110 -13.84 -3.59 -1.93
C ASN A 110 -12.44 -3.06 -2.27
N PHE A 111 -11.98 -2.02 -1.57
CA PHE A 111 -10.62 -1.51 -1.72
C PHE A 111 -9.56 -2.58 -1.42
N THR A 112 -9.74 -3.33 -0.34
CA THR A 112 -8.81 -4.40 0.05
C THR A 112 -8.76 -5.51 -1.00
N ALA A 113 -9.91 -5.90 -1.55
CA ALA A 113 -9.99 -6.89 -2.63
C ALA A 113 -9.28 -6.41 -3.90
N HIS A 114 -9.44 -5.14 -4.28
CA HIS A 114 -8.68 -4.57 -5.40
C HIS A 114 -7.17 -4.56 -5.16
N VAL A 115 -6.70 -4.26 -3.94
CA VAL A 115 -5.27 -4.31 -3.60
C VAL A 115 -4.74 -5.75 -3.70
N ALA A 116 -5.48 -6.72 -3.18
CA ALA A 116 -5.12 -8.14 -3.27
C ALA A 116 -5.07 -8.62 -4.72
N TYR A 117 -6.06 -8.26 -5.54
CA TYR A 117 -6.11 -8.58 -6.97
C TYR A 117 -4.89 -8.03 -7.74
N ARG A 118 -4.42 -6.83 -7.35
CA ARG A 118 -3.23 -6.19 -7.92
C ARG A 118 -1.90 -6.74 -7.38
N LYS A 119 -1.94 -7.82 -6.59
CA LYS A 119 -0.77 -8.38 -5.90
C LYS A 119 -0.06 -7.33 -5.02
N GLY A 120 -0.85 -6.45 -4.42
CA GLY A 120 -0.37 -5.50 -3.42
C GLY A 120 -0.09 -6.21 -2.10
N ILE A 121 0.92 -5.73 -1.37
CA ILE A 121 1.28 -6.28 -0.06
C ILE A 121 0.33 -5.69 0.98
N ILE A 122 -0.38 -6.55 1.73
CA ILE A 122 -1.29 -6.16 2.81
C ILE A 122 -0.63 -6.44 4.17
N LEU A 123 -0.76 -5.50 5.11
CA LEU A 123 -0.22 -5.61 6.45
C LEU A 123 -1.32 -5.42 7.50
N PHE A 124 -1.64 -6.48 8.23
CA PHE A 124 -2.57 -6.43 9.37
C PHE A 124 -1.87 -5.87 10.61
N ILE A 125 -2.45 -4.85 11.24
CA ILE A 125 -1.89 -4.24 12.44
C ILE A 125 -2.91 -4.33 13.57
N SER A 126 -2.53 -4.92 14.70
CA SER A 126 -3.37 -4.94 15.91
C SER A 126 -2.53 -4.93 17.17
N ARG A 127 -2.76 -3.95 18.05
CA ARG A 127 -2.03 -3.84 19.33
C ARG A 127 -2.74 -4.51 20.50
N LYS A 128 -3.94 -5.05 20.28
CA LYS A 128 -4.73 -5.73 21.34
C LYS A 128 -4.17 -7.12 21.59
N ARG A 129 -3.54 -7.32 22.75
CA ARG A 129 -2.92 -8.61 23.15
C ARG A 129 -3.90 -9.79 23.08
N GLN A 130 -5.19 -9.56 23.37
CA GLN A 130 -6.26 -10.56 23.32
C GLN A 130 -6.44 -11.19 21.93
N PHE A 131 -6.33 -10.40 20.86
CA PHE A 131 -6.59 -10.84 19.48
C PHE A 131 -5.31 -11.09 18.70
N CYS A 132 -4.17 -11.00 19.35
CA CYS A 132 -2.87 -11.06 18.70
C CYS A 132 -2.66 -12.37 17.95
N HIS A 133 -2.90 -13.50 18.62
CA HIS A 133 -2.69 -14.82 18.02
C HIS A 133 -3.67 -15.08 16.87
N LEU A 134 -4.91 -14.59 17.01
CA LEU A 134 -5.94 -14.69 15.97
C LEU A 134 -5.50 -13.95 14.71
N VAL A 135 -5.07 -12.68 14.84
CA VAL A 135 -4.62 -11.87 13.69
C VAL A 135 -3.38 -12.46 13.00
N GLU A 136 -2.42 -12.98 13.78
CA GLU A 136 -1.23 -13.64 13.20
C GLU A 136 -1.59 -14.91 12.43
N THR A 137 -2.58 -15.67 12.91
CA THR A 137 -3.01 -16.92 12.27
C THR A 137 -3.78 -16.64 10.99
N THR A 138 -4.73 -15.70 11.02
CA THR A 138 -5.51 -15.31 9.84
C THR A 138 -4.62 -14.70 8.74
N ALA A 139 -3.63 -13.89 9.12
CA ALA A 139 -2.69 -13.34 8.14
C ALA A 139 -1.86 -14.45 7.46
N ARG A 140 -1.41 -15.45 8.24
CA ARG A 140 -0.68 -16.62 7.71
C ARG A 140 -1.56 -17.45 6.76
N GLU A 141 -2.83 -17.65 7.10
CA GLU A 141 -3.78 -18.38 6.25
C GLU A 141 -4.06 -17.65 4.93
N CYS A 142 -4.15 -16.32 4.97
CA CYS A 142 -4.30 -15.49 3.76
C CYS A 142 -3.01 -15.34 2.94
N GLY A 143 -1.84 -15.75 3.48
CA GLY A 143 -0.54 -15.52 2.83
C GLY A 143 -0.03 -14.08 2.92
N GLU A 144 -0.58 -13.27 3.84
CA GLU A 144 -0.27 -11.85 4.03
C GLU A 144 0.49 -11.61 5.35
N TYR A 145 0.91 -10.37 5.59
CA TYR A 145 1.75 -10.01 6.74
C TYR A 145 0.92 -9.49 7.92
N ALA A 146 1.39 -9.72 9.15
CA ALA A 146 0.82 -9.13 10.35
C ALA A 146 1.89 -8.56 11.29
N HIS A 147 1.61 -7.40 11.87
CA HIS A 147 2.39 -6.78 12.93
C HIS A 147 1.52 -6.52 14.17
N THR A 148 1.62 -7.42 15.13
CA THR A 148 0.84 -7.38 16.38
C THR A 148 1.66 -6.97 17.60
N ARG A 149 2.99 -6.99 17.46
CA ARG A 149 3.95 -6.69 18.52
C ARG A 149 4.17 -5.18 18.62
N TYR A 150 5.11 -4.79 19.47
CA TYR A 150 5.48 -3.39 19.62
C TYR A 150 5.90 -2.79 18.28
N TRP A 151 5.30 -1.66 17.91
CA TRP A 151 5.63 -0.91 16.71
C TRP A 151 6.85 -0.03 17.01
N GLN A 152 7.99 -0.42 16.47
CA GLN A 152 9.20 0.38 16.56
C GLN A 152 9.07 1.63 15.68
N GLY A 153 9.47 2.79 16.21
CA GLY A 153 9.50 4.02 15.43
C GLY A 153 10.39 3.84 14.20
N GLY A 154 9.94 4.31 13.04
CA GLY A 154 10.72 4.24 11.80
C GLY A 154 10.57 2.96 10.98
N LEU A 155 9.67 2.02 11.32
CA LEU A 155 9.46 0.80 10.52
C LEU A 155 9.08 1.07 9.06
N LEU A 156 8.30 2.12 8.80
CA LEU A 156 7.91 2.51 7.43
C LEU A 156 8.80 3.62 6.87
N THR A 157 9.04 4.68 7.65
CA THR A 157 9.80 5.85 7.18
C THR A 157 11.29 5.60 7.05
N ASN A 158 11.85 4.75 7.92
CA ASN A 158 13.25 4.38 7.94
C ASN A 158 13.48 2.91 7.57
N ALA A 159 12.62 2.37 6.70
CA ALA A 159 12.66 0.98 6.29
C ALA A 159 13.99 0.60 5.63
N HIS A 160 14.58 1.50 4.83
CA HIS A 160 15.85 1.26 4.15
C HIS A 160 17.04 1.04 5.09
N ILE A 161 17.03 1.65 6.28
CA ILE A 161 18.07 1.43 7.30
C ILE A 161 17.72 0.21 8.15
N GLN A 162 16.45 0.02 8.51
CA GLN A 162 16.04 -1.09 9.36
C GLN A 162 16.11 -2.45 8.67
N PHE A 163 15.79 -2.50 7.37
CA PHE A 163 15.69 -3.75 6.61
C PHE A 163 16.73 -3.86 5.48
N GLY A 164 17.46 -2.78 5.16
CA GLY A 164 18.42 -2.72 4.06
C GLY A 164 17.87 -2.14 2.76
N SER A 165 18.75 -1.96 1.77
CA SER A 165 18.36 -1.49 0.44
C SER A 165 17.67 -2.61 -0.36
N GLY A 166 16.51 -2.32 -0.95
CA GLY A 166 15.73 -3.27 -1.77
C GLY A 166 14.42 -3.76 -1.16
N VAL A 167 13.98 -3.20 -0.03
CA VAL A 167 12.72 -3.59 0.62
C VAL A 167 11.51 -2.95 -0.06
N ARG A 168 10.54 -3.77 -0.44
CA ARG A 168 9.24 -3.33 -0.96
C ARG A 168 8.23 -3.24 0.20
N LEU A 169 7.79 -2.03 0.52
CA LEU A 169 6.81 -1.77 1.58
C LEU A 169 5.38 -2.06 1.14
N SER A 170 4.48 -2.23 2.12
CA SER A 170 3.06 -2.44 1.87
C SER A 170 2.43 -1.27 1.12
N ALA A 171 1.61 -1.58 0.12
CA ALA A 171 1.20 -0.63 -0.93
C ALA A 171 0.10 0.37 -0.50
N ALA A 172 -0.24 0.45 0.78
CA ALA A 172 -1.36 1.26 1.27
C ALA A 172 -1.03 2.76 1.44
N SER A 173 0.21 3.20 1.20
CA SER A 173 0.53 4.62 1.11
C SER A 173 1.01 4.96 -0.28
N THR A 174 0.13 5.57 -1.07
CA THR A 174 0.48 6.27 -2.31
C THR A 174 1.58 7.29 -2.00
N THR A 175 2.82 6.98 -2.35
CA THR A 175 3.85 8.00 -2.54
C THR A 175 4.42 7.75 -3.92
N SER A 176 3.89 8.52 -4.87
CA SER A 176 4.52 8.75 -6.16
C SER A 176 6.01 8.94 -5.95
N SER A 177 6.82 8.10 -6.61
CA SER A 177 8.24 8.28 -6.87
C SER A 177 8.79 9.63 -6.42
N SER A 178 9.42 9.68 -5.24
CA SER A 178 10.23 10.84 -4.88
C SER A 178 11.53 10.80 -5.69
N PRO A 179 11.95 11.93 -6.29
CA PRO A 179 13.16 12.00 -7.09
C PRO A 179 14.38 11.86 -6.18
N THR A 180 15.35 11.07 -6.62
CA THR A 180 16.65 10.91 -5.97
C THR A 180 17.36 12.26 -5.89
N TRP A 181 17.59 12.78 -4.68
CA TRP A 181 18.48 13.92 -4.48
C TRP A 181 19.95 13.47 -4.64
N PRO A 182 20.80 14.22 -5.35
CA PRO A 182 22.21 13.89 -5.49
C PRO A 182 22.95 14.05 -4.16
N SER A 183 23.78 13.06 -3.82
CA SER A 183 24.65 13.04 -2.65
C SER A 183 25.56 14.28 -2.61
N GLY A 184 25.39 15.12 -1.58
CA GLY A 184 26.37 16.17 -1.29
C GLY A 184 25.80 17.44 -0.68
N MET A 185 25.01 17.35 0.40
CA MET A 185 24.84 18.50 1.29
C MET A 185 24.29 18.05 2.65
N LEU A 186 25.18 17.87 3.62
CA LEU A 186 24.85 17.97 5.04
C LEU A 186 25.53 19.25 5.55
N PRO A 187 24.79 20.22 6.11
CA PRO A 187 25.43 21.28 6.89
C PRO A 187 25.81 20.73 8.28
N ARG A 188 26.92 21.26 8.80
CA ARG A 188 27.43 21.04 10.16
C ARG A 188 26.43 21.49 11.22
#